data_AF-A0A2V7S3Y4-F1
#
_entry.id   AF-A0A2V7S3Y4-F1
#
_cell.length_a   1.000
_cell.length_b   1.000
_cell.length_c   1.000
_cell.angle_alpha   90.00
_cell.angle_beta   90.00
_cell.angle_gamma   90.00
#
_symmetry.space_group_name_H-M   'P 1'
#
loop_
_entity.id
_entity.type
_entity.pdbx_description
1 polymer ?
#
loop_
_entity_poly.entity_id
_entity_poly.type
_entity_poly.pdbx_seq_one_letter_code
_entity_poly.pdbx_strand_id
1 'polypeptide(L)'
;MSLLEIRGLTASVGDKPILRGIDLTLDVGQVHAVMGPNGSGKSTLAQVLAGNPAYEVTGGSITYKGQDLLEMEPEERAHEGIFLAFQYPVEIPGVSNAYFLRAAYNEIRKARGEPEVDPLEFADIMEDRLALVDMDPAMLSRSVNTGFSGGEKKRNEILQLAVLEPSLGILDETDSGLDIDALRTVADGVNKLRTGDRSFIVVTHYQRLLNYIVPDVVHVLAAGRIVKSGGKELALALEEKGYDWLTDAAQPAGYVHVTTPSGDVRGASLAPFTFGHNDWHTLVFVNGRYAPDLSNDSDLPDGVRLVDLQRAWTDSPELVEQVAQITRYDDRAFTALNTAFMHDGAVVRIADDVEVRTPIHLLFVTDAVAAKSMMHPRNLIVVGRHAKATVIESYVSLSDAVYLTNAVTEVAVGDGATLHHYKMQREGMRAFHVGTIETRQARDSHYLSFSLAAGGSLTRTNIYTTLDGPGCGSTLNGLYMLDGEQHCDHQTQIVHAQPNCFSRELYKGVLDGQSHGVFNGKVYVDPIAQKTDGKQTNSTLLLSDKAQIDTKPQLEIFADDVKCTHGATVGRLDEQALFYMKSRGVSRELARQLLTYAFAADVLETIDQESVRKELEQMTLRRFTMIEQ
;
A
#
# COMPACT_ATOMS: atom_id res chain seq x y z
N MET A 1 -20.19 4.51 40.49
CA MET A 1 -19.94 5.77 39.75
C MET A 1 -20.14 5.44 38.30
N SER A 2 -20.96 6.23 37.59
CA SER A 2 -21.21 6.05 36.17
C SER A 2 -19.89 6.17 35.38
N LEU A 3 -19.57 5.11 34.64
CA LEU A 3 -18.49 5.11 33.65
C LEU A 3 -19.01 5.69 32.33
N LEU A 4 -20.22 5.31 31.93
CA LEU A 4 -20.91 5.74 30.73
C LEU A 4 -22.36 6.11 31.08
N GLU A 5 -22.82 7.26 30.60
CA GLU A 5 -24.22 7.70 30.67
C GLU A 5 -24.69 8.20 29.29
N ILE A 6 -25.70 7.55 28.73
CA ILE A 6 -26.37 7.89 27.47
C ILE A 6 -27.73 8.48 27.83
N ARG A 7 -28.08 9.64 27.26
CA ARG A 7 -29.40 10.27 27.46
C ARG A 7 -30.01 10.68 26.11
N GLY A 8 -31.24 10.25 25.85
CA GLY A 8 -32.05 10.64 24.71
C GLY A 8 -31.45 10.38 23.31
N LEU A 9 -30.42 9.52 23.20
CA LEU A 9 -29.59 9.42 21.99
C LEU A 9 -30.37 9.03 20.73
N THR A 10 -30.23 9.81 19.66
CA THR A 10 -30.71 9.52 18.31
C THR A 10 -29.56 9.50 17.32
N ALA A 11 -29.61 8.61 16.33
CA ALA A 11 -28.55 8.45 15.34
C ALA A 11 -29.07 7.83 14.05
N SER A 12 -28.50 8.20 12.91
CA SER A 12 -28.81 7.68 11.59
C SER A 12 -27.60 7.01 10.92
N VAL A 13 -27.87 6.22 9.88
CA VAL A 13 -26.90 5.89 8.82
C VAL A 13 -27.38 6.68 7.62
N GLY A 14 -26.59 7.64 7.16
CA GLY A 14 -27.02 8.71 6.26
C GLY A 14 -28.40 9.28 6.64
N ASP A 15 -29.37 9.18 5.73
CA ASP A 15 -30.72 9.73 5.91
C ASP A 15 -31.64 8.82 6.75
N LYS A 16 -31.21 7.60 7.11
CA LYS A 16 -32.03 6.58 7.80
C LYS A 16 -31.89 6.66 9.33
N PRO A 17 -32.88 7.17 10.10
CA PRO A 17 -32.81 7.20 11.57
C PRO A 17 -32.95 5.81 12.20
N ILE A 18 -31.85 5.32 12.78
CA ILE A 18 -31.74 4.03 13.48
C ILE A 18 -32.09 4.18 14.96
N LEU A 19 -31.33 4.97 15.73
CA LEU A 19 -31.57 5.21 17.16
C LEU A 19 -32.54 6.38 17.34
N ARG A 20 -33.45 6.26 18.30
CA ARG A 20 -34.67 7.10 18.42
C ARG A 20 -34.95 7.55 19.87
N GLY A 21 -33.91 7.62 20.70
CA GLY A 21 -33.98 7.89 22.13
C GLY A 21 -33.50 6.68 22.92
N ILE A 22 -32.19 6.56 23.11
CA ILE A 22 -31.57 5.60 24.04
C ILE A 22 -31.24 6.32 25.34
N ASP A 23 -31.63 5.70 26.46
CA ASP A 23 -31.23 6.06 27.80
C ASP A 23 -30.58 4.84 28.45
N LEU A 24 -29.30 4.93 28.85
CA LEU A 24 -28.52 3.83 29.42
C LEU A 24 -27.47 4.39 30.39
N THR A 25 -27.28 3.74 31.54
CA THR A 25 -26.26 4.14 32.52
C THR A 25 -25.52 2.90 33.01
N LEU A 26 -24.20 2.90 32.86
CA LEU A 26 -23.30 1.80 33.19
C LEU A 26 -22.31 2.28 34.27
N ASP A 27 -22.31 1.65 35.45
CA ASP A 27 -21.25 1.89 36.44
C ASP A 27 -19.95 1.15 36.08
N VAL A 28 -18.86 1.59 36.69
CA VAL A 28 -17.57 0.86 36.77
C VAL A 28 -17.77 -0.57 37.30
N GLY A 29 -17.19 -1.57 36.62
CA GLY A 29 -17.20 -3.00 36.99
C GLY A 29 -18.45 -3.81 36.59
N GLN A 30 -19.47 -3.15 36.03
CA GLN A 30 -20.70 -3.80 35.57
C GLN A 30 -20.58 -4.43 34.16
N VAL A 31 -21.34 -5.49 33.92
CA VAL A 31 -21.55 -6.11 32.61
C VAL A 31 -23.00 -5.95 32.20
N HIS A 32 -23.27 -5.22 31.11
CA HIS A 32 -24.61 -5.02 30.58
C HIS A 32 -24.79 -5.81 29.28
N ALA A 33 -25.89 -6.53 29.13
CA ALA A 33 -26.25 -7.19 27.86
C ALA A 33 -27.28 -6.38 27.08
N VAL A 34 -27.08 -6.20 25.78
CA VAL A 34 -28.01 -5.51 24.88
C VAL A 34 -28.54 -6.51 23.85
N MET A 35 -29.81 -6.88 23.99
CA MET A 35 -30.48 -7.89 23.20
C MET A 35 -31.64 -7.30 22.38
N GLY A 36 -32.09 -8.04 21.37
CA GLY A 36 -33.21 -7.65 20.52
C GLY A 36 -33.10 -8.22 19.10
N PRO A 37 -34.14 -8.02 18.28
CA PRO A 37 -34.13 -8.48 16.90
C PRO A 37 -33.02 -7.81 16.07
N ASN A 38 -32.63 -8.44 14.97
CA ASN A 38 -31.78 -7.81 13.96
C ASN A 38 -32.43 -6.52 13.44
N GLY A 39 -31.64 -5.55 13.00
CA GLY A 39 -32.15 -4.23 12.58
C GLY A 39 -32.60 -3.29 13.70
N SER A 40 -32.68 -3.74 14.97
CA SER A 40 -33.19 -2.89 16.06
C SER A 40 -32.27 -1.72 16.49
N GLY A 41 -31.02 -1.73 16.01
CA GLY A 41 -29.97 -0.75 16.32
C GLY A 41 -28.89 -1.23 17.30
N LYS A 42 -28.79 -2.54 17.62
CA LYS A 42 -27.87 -3.03 18.68
C LYS A 42 -26.41 -2.73 18.35
N SER A 43 -25.96 -3.23 17.20
CA SER A 43 -24.63 -2.96 16.65
C SER A 43 -24.47 -1.48 16.34
N THR A 44 -25.52 -0.79 15.88
CA THR A 44 -25.48 0.68 15.71
C THR A 44 -25.15 1.42 17.01
N LEU A 45 -25.67 1.00 18.17
CA LEU A 45 -25.28 1.58 19.45
C LEU A 45 -23.80 1.32 19.77
N ALA A 46 -23.29 0.12 19.51
CA ALA A 46 -21.88 -0.22 19.67
C ALA A 46 -20.95 0.60 18.75
N GLN A 47 -21.34 0.74 17.48
CA GLN A 47 -20.62 1.49 16.45
C GLN A 47 -20.64 3.00 16.73
N VAL A 48 -21.77 3.56 17.18
CA VAL A 48 -21.89 4.98 17.60
C VAL A 48 -21.06 5.27 18.85
N LEU A 49 -21.01 4.36 19.83
CA LEU A 49 -20.15 4.50 21.01
C LEU A 49 -18.66 4.49 20.61
N ALA A 50 -18.26 3.61 19.69
CA ALA A 50 -16.92 3.57 19.13
C ALA A 50 -16.61 4.68 18.09
N GLY A 51 -17.60 5.52 17.74
CA GLY A 51 -17.41 6.70 16.88
C GLY A 51 -17.40 6.42 15.36
N ASN A 52 -17.94 5.29 14.91
CA ASN A 52 -17.90 4.91 13.49
C ASN A 52 -18.50 6.01 12.58
N PRO A 53 -17.73 6.58 11.63
CA PRO A 53 -18.15 7.72 10.80
C PRO A 53 -19.29 7.41 9.80
N ALA A 54 -19.67 6.14 9.64
CA ALA A 54 -20.88 5.76 8.90
C ALA A 54 -22.19 6.08 9.66
N TYR A 55 -22.11 6.56 10.91
CA TYR A 55 -23.25 6.87 11.76
C TYR A 55 -23.24 8.32 12.24
N GLU A 56 -24.28 9.08 11.91
CA GLU A 56 -24.46 10.46 12.38
C GLU A 56 -25.28 10.48 13.67
N VAL A 57 -24.80 11.18 14.71
CA VAL A 57 -25.57 11.41 15.94
C VAL A 57 -26.42 12.66 15.78
N THR A 58 -27.73 12.47 15.76
CA THR A 58 -28.73 13.51 15.41
C THR A 58 -29.38 14.16 16.63
N GLY A 59 -29.01 13.75 17.85
CA GLY A 59 -29.55 14.28 19.10
C GLY A 59 -29.27 13.40 20.33
N GLY A 60 -29.56 13.96 21.51
CA GLY A 60 -29.18 13.38 22.80
C GLY A 60 -27.75 13.74 23.20
N SER A 61 -27.19 13.00 24.16
CA SER A 61 -25.82 13.19 24.66
C SER A 61 -25.22 11.87 25.17
N ILE A 62 -23.90 11.72 25.09
CA ILE A 62 -23.17 10.57 25.66
C ILE A 62 -22.02 11.09 26.54
N THR A 63 -22.06 10.81 27.84
CA THR A 63 -21.00 11.19 28.77
C THR A 63 -20.20 9.94 29.16
N TYR A 64 -18.88 9.97 28.95
CA TYR A 64 -17.96 8.89 29.33
C TYR A 64 -16.86 9.46 30.25
N LYS A 65 -16.64 8.83 31.40
CA LYS A 65 -15.75 9.31 32.49
C LYS A 65 -15.97 10.77 32.96
N GLY A 66 -17.10 11.40 32.58
CA GLY A 66 -17.42 12.80 32.86
C GLY A 66 -17.13 13.79 31.72
N GLN A 67 -16.59 13.32 30.59
CA GLN A 67 -16.39 14.08 29.34
C GLN A 67 -17.51 13.76 28.34
N ASP A 68 -17.77 14.63 27.35
CA ASP A 68 -18.67 14.28 26.24
C ASP A 68 -17.94 13.38 25.24
N LEU A 69 -18.52 12.22 24.95
CA LEU A 69 -17.96 11.24 24.02
C LEU A 69 -18.20 11.63 22.56
N LEU A 70 -19.17 12.50 22.29
CA LEU A 70 -19.54 12.91 20.93
C LEU A 70 -18.52 13.89 20.31
N GLU A 71 -17.74 14.59 21.15
CA GLU A 71 -16.66 15.48 20.69
C GLU A 71 -15.37 14.72 20.33
N MET A 72 -15.28 13.41 20.63
CA MET A 72 -14.08 12.58 20.42
C MET A 72 -14.11 11.80 19.09
N GLU A 73 -12.99 11.78 18.38
CA GLU A 73 -12.72 10.86 17.25
C GLU A 73 -12.45 9.41 17.73
N PRO A 74 -12.64 8.37 16.91
CA PRO A 74 -12.57 6.96 17.33
C PRO A 74 -11.26 6.51 17.99
N GLU A 75 -10.11 7.07 17.60
CA GLU A 75 -8.80 6.79 18.21
C GLU A 75 -8.67 7.42 19.60
N GLU A 76 -9.19 8.63 19.80
CA GLU A 76 -9.21 9.30 21.10
C GLU A 76 -10.08 8.51 22.10
N ARG A 77 -11.24 8.01 21.65
CA ARG A 77 -12.10 7.11 22.43
C ARG A 77 -11.37 5.82 22.84
N ALA A 78 -10.50 5.30 21.98
CA ALA A 78 -9.68 4.13 22.27
C ALA A 78 -8.50 4.43 23.21
N HIS A 79 -7.88 5.62 23.11
CA HIS A 79 -6.87 6.09 24.08
C HIS A 79 -7.48 6.20 25.49
N GLU A 80 -8.68 6.77 25.58
CA GLU A 80 -9.55 6.80 26.76
C GLU A 80 -10.15 5.43 27.15
N GLY A 81 -9.79 4.37 26.43
CA GLY A 81 -10.04 2.98 26.83
C GLY A 81 -11.46 2.50 26.55
N ILE A 82 -12.10 2.95 25.48
CA ILE A 82 -13.24 2.25 24.87
C ILE A 82 -12.72 1.32 23.76
N PHE A 83 -13.16 0.07 23.75
CA PHE A 83 -12.80 -0.91 22.73
C PHE A 83 -14.04 -1.55 22.13
N LEU A 84 -13.98 -1.89 20.84
CA LEU A 84 -15.04 -2.59 20.12
C LEU A 84 -14.50 -3.89 19.52
N ALA A 85 -14.99 -5.04 20.00
CA ALA A 85 -14.86 -6.32 19.31
C ALA A 85 -16.00 -6.46 18.28
N PHE A 86 -15.67 -6.80 17.04
CA PHE A 86 -16.57 -6.70 15.90
C PHE A 86 -17.39 -7.99 15.67
N GLN A 87 -18.64 -7.83 15.20
CA GLN A 87 -19.48 -8.93 14.72
C GLN A 87 -18.79 -9.72 13.60
N TYR A 88 -18.11 -9.00 12.69
CA TYR A 88 -17.25 -9.59 11.67
C TYR A 88 -15.88 -8.90 11.73
N PRO A 89 -14.85 -9.53 12.33
CA PRO A 89 -13.50 -8.96 12.40
C PRO A 89 -12.91 -8.75 11.01
N VAL A 90 -12.49 -7.52 10.73
CA VAL A 90 -12.03 -7.07 9.41
C VAL A 90 -10.70 -7.74 9.05
N GLU A 91 -10.55 -8.16 7.79
CA GLU A 91 -9.26 -8.63 7.27
C GLU A 91 -8.45 -7.45 6.76
N ILE A 92 -7.19 -7.35 7.18
CA ILE A 92 -6.25 -6.35 6.68
C ILE A 92 -5.01 -7.08 6.14
N PRO A 93 -5.04 -7.50 4.86
CA PRO A 93 -3.87 -8.06 4.18
C PRO A 93 -2.67 -7.11 4.28
N GLY A 94 -1.44 -7.65 4.21
CA GLY A 94 -0.20 -6.85 4.19
C GLY A 94 0.21 -6.18 5.51
N VAL A 95 -0.68 -6.05 6.50
CA VAL A 95 -0.34 -5.54 7.85
C VAL A 95 -0.31 -6.70 8.83
N SER A 96 0.85 -7.01 9.45
CA SER A 96 0.97 -8.13 10.39
C SER A 96 0.37 -7.83 11.77
N ASN A 97 -0.13 -8.86 12.46
CA ASN A 97 -0.74 -8.71 13.79
C ASN A 97 0.25 -8.13 14.81
N ALA A 98 1.50 -8.58 14.83
CA ALA A 98 2.55 -8.06 15.71
C ALA A 98 2.78 -6.55 15.51
N TYR A 99 2.89 -6.10 14.26
CA TYR A 99 3.11 -4.69 13.96
C TYR A 99 1.89 -3.86 14.34
N PHE A 100 0.69 -4.28 13.93
CA PHE A 100 -0.58 -3.60 14.22
C PHE A 100 -0.80 -3.44 15.73
N LEU A 101 -0.63 -4.51 16.51
CA LEU A 101 -0.79 -4.49 17.96
C LEU A 101 0.23 -3.57 18.63
N ARG A 102 1.51 -3.56 18.21
CA ARG A 102 2.52 -2.66 18.77
C ARG A 102 2.26 -1.20 18.43
N ALA A 103 1.83 -0.92 17.20
CA ALA A 103 1.47 0.43 16.77
C ALA A 103 0.29 0.99 17.58
N ALA A 104 -0.80 0.22 17.72
CA ALA A 104 -1.94 0.58 18.55
C ALA A 104 -1.56 0.81 20.03
N TYR A 105 -0.76 -0.10 20.59
CA TYR A 105 -0.31 -0.03 21.99
C TYR A 105 0.58 1.19 22.27
N ASN A 106 1.52 1.50 21.39
CA ASN A 106 2.39 2.68 21.53
C ASN A 106 1.63 4.00 21.34
N GLU A 107 0.65 4.08 20.42
CA GLU A 107 -0.19 5.28 20.27
C GLU A 107 -1.05 5.54 21.52
N ILE A 108 -1.66 4.50 22.12
CA ILE A 108 -2.37 4.62 23.41
C ILE A 108 -1.45 5.13 24.52
N ARG A 109 -0.22 4.60 24.62
CA ARG A 109 0.76 5.01 25.64
C ARG A 109 1.22 6.44 25.46
N LYS A 110 1.53 6.82 24.22
CA LYS A 110 1.88 8.19 23.81
C LYS A 110 0.78 9.19 24.17
N ALA A 111 -0.50 8.86 23.95
CA ALA A 111 -1.63 9.68 24.36
C ALA A 111 -1.74 9.84 25.90
N ARG A 112 -1.31 8.84 26.67
CA ARG A 112 -1.23 8.87 28.15
C ARG A 112 0.04 9.55 28.69
N GLY A 113 0.97 9.96 27.83
CA GLY A 113 2.29 10.48 28.22
C GLY A 113 3.26 9.40 28.73
N GLU A 114 2.97 8.13 28.49
CA GLU A 114 3.84 7.00 28.79
C GLU A 114 4.89 6.82 27.67
N PRO A 115 6.11 6.32 27.98
CA PRO A 115 7.10 6.04 26.94
C PRO A 115 6.64 4.90 26.02
N GLU A 116 7.00 5.00 24.74
CA GLU A 116 6.85 3.91 23.78
C GLU A 116 7.62 2.64 24.19
N VAL A 117 7.08 1.48 23.82
CA VAL A 117 7.70 0.17 24.09
C VAL A 117 8.39 -0.35 22.83
N ASP A 118 9.58 -0.93 23.01
CA ASP A 118 10.42 -1.42 21.92
C ASP A 118 9.95 -2.80 21.38
N PRO A 119 10.49 -3.30 20.25
CA PRO A 119 10.05 -4.58 19.68
C PRO A 119 10.32 -5.82 20.53
N LEU A 120 11.26 -5.78 21.47
CA LEU A 120 11.59 -6.88 22.38
C LEU A 120 10.70 -6.83 23.62
N GLU A 121 10.64 -5.67 24.29
CA GLU A 121 9.75 -5.47 25.45
C GLU A 121 8.27 -5.76 25.09
N PHE A 122 7.86 -5.44 23.86
CA PHE A 122 6.51 -5.76 23.38
C PHE A 122 6.31 -7.25 23.04
N ALA A 123 7.38 -8.00 22.71
CA ALA A 123 7.28 -9.44 22.49
C ALA A 123 6.96 -10.17 23.79
N ASP A 124 7.63 -9.80 24.90
CA ASP A 124 7.36 -10.33 26.24
C ASP A 124 5.88 -10.11 26.64
N ILE A 125 5.36 -8.90 26.43
CA ILE A 125 3.93 -8.58 26.65
C ILE A 125 3.03 -9.48 25.78
N MET A 126 3.42 -9.74 24.52
CA MET A 126 2.60 -10.50 23.59
C MET A 126 2.53 -12.00 23.94
N GLU A 127 3.63 -12.62 24.37
CA GLU A 127 3.64 -14.04 24.78
C GLU A 127 2.68 -14.29 25.95
N ASP A 128 2.73 -13.42 26.96
CA ASP A 128 1.83 -13.40 28.11
C ASP A 128 0.35 -13.33 27.68
N ARG A 129 0.02 -12.45 26.72
CA ARG A 129 -1.37 -12.25 26.27
C ARG A 129 -1.87 -13.34 25.32
N LEU A 130 -1.00 -13.95 24.49
CA LEU A 130 -1.34 -15.13 23.69
C LEU A 130 -1.76 -16.32 24.56
N ALA A 131 -1.03 -16.56 25.66
CA ALA A 131 -1.34 -17.64 26.61
C ALA A 131 -2.70 -17.48 27.31
N LEU A 132 -3.25 -16.26 27.39
CA LEU A 132 -4.59 -16.03 27.94
C LEU A 132 -5.72 -16.49 27.00
N VAL A 133 -5.49 -16.50 25.68
CA VAL A 133 -6.54 -16.67 24.65
C VAL A 133 -6.41 -17.95 23.80
N ASP A 134 -5.38 -18.75 24.03
CA ASP A 134 -5.09 -20.01 23.31
C ASP A 134 -4.93 -19.80 21.79
N MET A 135 -3.89 -19.03 21.44
CA MET A 135 -3.59 -18.63 20.06
C MET A 135 -2.11 -18.86 19.72
N ASP A 136 -1.86 -19.46 18.56
CA ASP A 136 -0.52 -19.83 18.08
C ASP A 136 0.34 -18.56 17.80
N PRO A 137 1.56 -18.44 18.37
CA PRO A 137 2.48 -17.34 18.07
C PRO A 137 2.79 -17.14 16.58
N ALA A 138 2.70 -18.18 15.73
CA ALA A 138 2.85 -18.05 14.28
C ALA A 138 1.79 -17.14 13.65
N MET A 139 0.68 -16.86 14.32
CA MET A 139 -0.35 -15.92 13.87
C MET A 139 0.10 -14.45 13.97
N LEU A 140 1.12 -14.14 14.79
CA LEU A 140 1.64 -12.79 14.96
C LEU A 140 2.29 -12.23 13.68
N SER A 141 2.99 -13.08 12.92
CA SER A 141 3.65 -12.69 11.66
C SER A 141 2.68 -12.59 10.48
N ARG A 142 1.55 -13.29 10.53
CA ARG A 142 0.49 -13.26 9.52
C ARG A 142 -0.23 -11.91 9.52
N SER A 143 -0.83 -11.57 8.38
CA SER A 143 -1.66 -10.37 8.25
C SER A 143 -2.91 -10.42 9.14
N VAL A 144 -3.41 -9.26 9.56
CA VAL A 144 -4.53 -9.15 10.51
C VAL A 144 -5.77 -9.86 9.97
N ASN A 145 -6.18 -10.93 10.68
CA ASN A 145 -7.31 -11.81 10.35
C ASN A 145 -7.25 -12.52 8.98
N THR A 146 -6.24 -12.31 8.14
CA THR A 146 -6.22 -12.81 6.76
C THR A 146 -6.01 -14.33 6.69
N GLY A 147 -7.01 -15.02 6.11
CA GLY A 147 -7.04 -16.48 6.10
C GLY A 147 -7.14 -17.12 7.49
N PHE A 148 -7.62 -16.39 8.49
CA PHE A 148 -7.98 -16.93 9.80
C PHE A 148 -9.39 -17.53 9.73
N SER A 149 -9.63 -18.67 10.37
CA SER A 149 -10.99 -19.18 10.61
C SER A 149 -11.79 -18.23 11.52
N GLY A 150 -13.12 -18.35 11.52
CA GLY A 150 -13.98 -17.50 12.36
C GLY A 150 -13.63 -17.54 13.85
N GLY A 151 -13.23 -18.71 14.37
CA GLY A 151 -12.76 -18.88 15.75
C GLY A 151 -11.42 -18.17 16.02
N GLU A 152 -10.46 -18.25 15.09
CA GLU A 152 -9.18 -17.55 15.21
C GLU A 152 -9.35 -16.03 15.12
N LYS A 153 -10.24 -15.53 14.24
CA LYS A 153 -10.59 -14.10 14.17
C LYS A 153 -11.18 -13.60 15.49
N LYS A 154 -12.14 -14.32 16.08
CA LYS A 154 -12.73 -13.93 17.38
C LYS A 154 -11.72 -14.05 18.52
N ARG A 155 -10.80 -15.04 18.52
CA ARG A 155 -9.66 -15.07 19.45
C ARG A 155 -8.75 -13.86 19.30
N ASN A 156 -8.48 -13.40 18.08
CA ASN A 156 -7.66 -12.21 17.81
C ASN A 156 -8.31 -10.92 18.33
N GLU A 157 -9.63 -10.78 18.27
CA GLU A 157 -10.34 -9.66 18.94
C GLU A 157 -10.12 -9.68 20.47
N ILE A 158 -10.09 -10.86 21.10
CA ILE A 158 -9.83 -10.99 22.55
C ILE A 158 -8.34 -10.81 22.87
N LEU A 159 -7.43 -11.16 21.96
CA LEU A 159 -6.00 -10.83 22.09
C LEU A 159 -5.80 -9.31 22.10
N GLN A 160 -6.44 -8.59 21.18
CA GLN A 160 -6.43 -7.12 21.14
C GLN A 160 -7.01 -6.52 22.43
N LEU A 161 -8.16 -7.03 22.91
CA LEU A 161 -8.75 -6.64 24.20
C LEU A 161 -7.78 -6.85 25.38
N ALA A 162 -7.01 -7.95 25.35
CA ALA A 162 -6.03 -8.30 26.40
C ALA A 162 -4.73 -7.49 26.33
N VAL A 163 -4.34 -7.00 25.15
CA VAL A 163 -3.12 -6.18 24.93
C VAL A 163 -3.38 -4.70 25.17
N LEU A 164 -4.53 -4.17 24.76
CA LEU A 164 -4.85 -2.73 24.83
C LEU A 164 -5.52 -2.33 26.16
N GLU A 165 -5.94 -3.31 26.95
CA GLU A 165 -6.43 -3.19 28.34
C GLU A 165 -7.46 -2.07 28.62
N PRO A 166 -8.52 -1.91 27.80
CA PRO A 166 -9.50 -0.83 27.89
C PRO A 166 -10.28 -0.79 29.22
N SER A 167 -10.85 0.36 29.58
CA SER A 167 -11.78 0.49 30.72
C SER A 167 -13.20 0.00 30.39
N LEU A 168 -13.60 0.09 29.11
CA LEU A 168 -14.90 -0.34 28.59
C LEU A 168 -14.73 -1.25 27.37
N GLY A 169 -15.07 -2.53 27.51
CA GLY A 169 -15.13 -3.48 26.39
C GLY A 169 -16.55 -3.60 25.81
N ILE A 170 -16.75 -3.17 24.57
CA ILE A 170 -17.98 -3.39 23.81
C ILE A 170 -17.79 -4.63 22.93
N LEU A 171 -18.63 -5.65 23.11
CA LEU A 171 -18.56 -6.92 22.40
C LEU A 171 -19.79 -7.04 21.49
N ASP A 172 -19.61 -6.78 20.19
CA ASP A 172 -20.69 -6.80 19.20
C ASP A 172 -20.82 -8.20 18.57
N GLU A 173 -21.79 -8.99 19.03
CA GLU A 173 -22.09 -10.35 18.55
C GLU A 173 -20.82 -11.21 18.40
N THR A 174 -19.97 -11.22 19.44
CA THR A 174 -18.71 -11.98 19.48
C THR A 174 -18.90 -13.50 19.45
N ASP A 175 -20.13 -13.96 19.71
CA ASP A 175 -20.62 -15.33 19.64
C ASP A 175 -21.09 -15.79 18.25
N SER A 176 -21.28 -14.86 17.29
CA SER A 176 -21.79 -15.19 15.96
C SER A 176 -20.82 -16.11 15.19
N GLY A 177 -21.30 -17.28 14.76
CA GLY A 177 -20.55 -18.19 13.90
C GLY A 177 -19.50 -19.07 14.60
N LEU A 178 -19.50 -19.13 15.94
CA LEU A 178 -18.63 -20.00 16.73
C LEU A 178 -19.27 -21.36 17.06
N ASP A 179 -18.42 -22.37 17.20
CA ASP A 179 -18.78 -23.61 17.89
C ASP A 179 -18.76 -23.44 19.42
N ILE A 180 -19.13 -24.50 20.16
CA ILE A 180 -19.29 -24.45 21.62
C ILE A 180 -17.96 -24.23 22.35
N ASP A 181 -16.86 -24.80 21.85
CA ASP A 181 -15.56 -24.72 22.51
C ASP A 181 -14.89 -23.38 22.20
N ALA A 182 -14.98 -22.90 20.97
CA ALA A 182 -14.53 -21.55 20.59
C ALA A 182 -15.32 -20.44 21.31
N LEU A 183 -16.64 -20.58 21.43
CA LEU A 183 -17.50 -19.68 22.20
C LEU A 183 -17.07 -19.64 23.68
N ARG A 184 -16.77 -20.80 24.25
CA ARG A 184 -16.28 -20.91 25.61
C ARG A 184 -14.91 -20.26 25.78
N THR A 185 -13.93 -20.50 24.89
CA THR A 185 -12.61 -19.87 24.98
C THR A 185 -12.69 -18.34 24.91
N VAL A 186 -13.55 -17.79 24.05
CA VAL A 186 -13.83 -16.35 23.98
C VAL A 186 -14.43 -15.83 25.29
N ALA A 187 -15.44 -16.51 25.85
CA ALA A 187 -16.07 -16.12 27.11
C ALA A 187 -15.13 -16.25 28.33
N ASP A 188 -14.36 -17.34 28.41
CA ASP A 188 -13.36 -17.55 29.46
C ASP A 188 -12.24 -16.49 29.37
N GLY A 189 -11.87 -16.05 28.15
CA GLY A 189 -10.97 -14.91 27.93
C GLY A 189 -11.53 -13.57 28.46
N VAL A 190 -12.78 -13.23 28.12
CA VAL A 190 -13.45 -12.03 28.65
C VAL A 190 -13.59 -12.09 30.18
N ASN A 191 -13.92 -13.26 30.73
CA ASN A 191 -14.05 -13.46 32.17
C ASN A 191 -12.70 -13.32 32.91
N LYS A 192 -11.58 -13.79 32.34
CA LYS A 192 -10.21 -13.53 32.88
C LYS A 192 -9.90 -12.02 32.90
N LEU A 193 -10.37 -11.28 31.90
CA LEU A 193 -10.15 -9.83 31.77
C LEU A 193 -11.13 -8.99 32.62
N ARG A 194 -12.14 -9.59 33.27
CA ARG A 194 -13.07 -8.89 34.16
C ARG A 194 -12.43 -8.57 35.52
N THR A 195 -11.69 -7.47 35.56
CA THR A 195 -11.26 -6.82 36.81
C THR A 195 -12.39 -5.96 37.39
N GLY A 196 -12.31 -5.58 38.67
CA GLY A 196 -13.38 -4.85 39.37
C GLY A 196 -13.61 -3.40 38.89
N ASP A 197 -12.72 -2.91 38.04
CA ASP A 197 -12.65 -1.58 37.45
C ASP A 197 -12.93 -1.56 35.93
N ARG A 198 -13.02 -2.73 35.26
CA ARG A 198 -13.34 -2.85 33.83
C ARG A 198 -14.81 -3.22 33.63
N SER A 199 -15.53 -2.40 32.86
CA SER A 199 -16.94 -2.65 32.50
C SER A 199 -17.09 -3.23 31.09
N PHE A 200 -18.21 -3.88 30.82
CA PHE A 200 -18.51 -4.44 29.49
C PHE A 200 -19.94 -4.17 29.03
N ILE A 201 -20.11 -3.99 27.71
CA ILE A 201 -21.40 -4.02 27.01
C ILE A 201 -21.37 -5.20 26.04
N VAL A 202 -22.20 -6.20 26.27
CA VAL A 202 -22.31 -7.42 25.45
C VAL A 202 -23.55 -7.33 24.56
N VAL A 203 -23.38 -7.00 23.30
CA VAL A 203 -24.46 -7.06 22.31
C VAL A 203 -24.56 -8.50 21.80
N THR A 204 -25.73 -9.12 21.95
CA THR A 204 -25.98 -10.47 21.41
C THR A 204 -27.48 -10.72 21.17
N HIS A 205 -27.80 -11.57 20.20
CA HIS A 205 -29.12 -12.18 20.00
C HIS A 205 -29.24 -13.60 20.56
N TYR A 206 -28.14 -14.26 20.94
CA TYR A 206 -28.14 -15.60 21.51
C TYR A 206 -28.04 -15.59 23.04
N GLN A 207 -28.97 -16.26 23.71
CA GLN A 207 -28.88 -16.49 25.16
C GLN A 207 -27.65 -17.33 25.56
N ARG A 208 -27.02 -18.05 24.59
CA ARG A 208 -25.91 -18.98 24.85
C ARG A 208 -24.67 -18.30 25.41
N LEU A 209 -24.28 -17.13 24.89
CA LEU A 209 -23.13 -16.36 25.39
C LEU A 209 -23.37 -15.92 26.85
N LEU A 210 -24.60 -15.51 27.17
CA LEU A 210 -24.98 -15.01 28.50
C LEU A 210 -25.04 -16.09 29.59
N ASN A 211 -24.92 -17.37 29.22
CA ASN A 211 -24.70 -18.47 30.16
C ASN A 211 -23.24 -18.55 30.65
N TYR A 212 -22.28 -17.99 29.88
CA TYR A 212 -20.85 -17.97 30.21
C TYR A 212 -20.38 -16.58 30.68
N ILE A 213 -20.91 -15.51 30.07
CA ILE A 213 -20.69 -14.12 30.51
C ILE A 213 -21.99 -13.62 31.16
N VAL A 214 -22.11 -13.78 32.48
CA VAL A 214 -23.34 -13.42 33.21
C VAL A 214 -23.46 -11.88 33.32
N PRO A 215 -24.51 -11.26 32.75
CA PRO A 215 -24.71 -9.83 32.84
C PRO A 215 -25.41 -9.43 34.16
N ASP A 216 -25.08 -8.24 34.65
CA ASP A 216 -25.72 -7.59 35.79
C ASP A 216 -27.06 -6.96 35.39
N VAL A 217 -27.17 -6.47 34.14
CA VAL A 217 -28.40 -5.89 33.54
C VAL A 217 -28.59 -6.37 32.11
N VAL A 218 -29.84 -6.65 31.71
CA VAL A 218 -30.25 -6.94 30.33
C VAL A 218 -31.16 -5.84 29.80
N HIS A 219 -30.81 -5.27 28.66
CA HIS A 219 -31.58 -4.29 27.91
C HIS A 219 -32.16 -4.91 26.63
N VAL A 220 -33.39 -4.52 26.30
CA VAL A 220 -34.10 -4.96 25.09
C VAL A 220 -34.25 -3.78 24.14
N LEU A 221 -33.51 -3.82 23.05
CA LEU A 221 -33.54 -2.80 22.01
C LEU A 221 -34.49 -3.22 20.89
N ALA A 222 -35.50 -2.38 20.60
CA ALA A 222 -36.44 -2.56 19.50
C ALA A 222 -36.75 -1.19 18.85
N ALA A 223 -36.74 -1.14 17.51
CA ALA A 223 -37.04 0.05 16.72
C ALA A 223 -36.29 1.33 17.18
N GLY A 224 -35.01 1.20 17.54
CA GLY A 224 -34.18 2.33 17.97
C GLY A 224 -34.38 2.81 19.41
N ARG A 225 -35.08 2.05 20.26
CA ARG A 225 -35.30 2.38 21.68
C ARG A 225 -35.05 1.17 22.57
N ILE A 226 -34.56 1.41 23.79
CA ILE A 226 -34.60 0.40 24.85
C ILE A 226 -36.06 0.32 25.34
N VAL A 227 -36.78 -0.70 24.88
CA VAL A 227 -38.21 -0.89 25.19
C VAL A 227 -38.45 -1.61 26.52
N LYS A 228 -37.43 -2.26 27.07
CA LYS A 228 -37.45 -2.89 28.40
C LYS A 228 -36.04 -3.10 28.93
N SER A 229 -35.88 -2.97 30.24
CA SER A 229 -34.65 -3.34 30.97
C SER A 229 -35.02 -4.31 32.11
N GLY A 230 -34.10 -5.16 32.55
CA GLY A 230 -34.34 -6.10 33.65
C GLY A 230 -33.12 -6.97 33.96
N GLY A 231 -33.32 -8.00 34.79
CA GLY A 231 -32.30 -9.03 35.06
C GLY A 231 -32.16 -10.03 33.91
N LYS A 232 -31.20 -10.95 34.07
CA LYS A 232 -30.89 -12.07 33.15
C LYS A 232 -32.12 -12.87 32.66
N GLU A 233 -33.18 -12.91 33.46
CA GLU A 233 -34.45 -13.58 33.15
C GLU A 233 -35.13 -13.02 31.88
N LEU A 234 -34.79 -11.79 31.49
CA LEU A 234 -35.34 -11.12 30.30
C LEU A 234 -34.76 -11.66 28.98
N ALA A 235 -33.54 -12.21 29.00
CA ALA A 235 -32.88 -12.75 27.82
C ALA A 235 -33.65 -13.91 27.15
N LEU A 236 -34.22 -14.78 28.00
CA LEU A 236 -35.00 -15.98 27.63
C LEU A 236 -36.27 -15.70 26.81
N ALA A 237 -36.75 -14.45 26.76
CA ALA A 237 -38.08 -14.12 26.26
C ALA A 237 -38.12 -13.52 24.83
N LEU A 238 -36.96 -13.43 24.15
CA LEU A 238 -36.78 -12.55 22.98
C LEU A 238 -36.47 -13.27 21.67
N GLU A 239 -36.07 -14.55 21.71
CA GLU A 239 -35.51 -15.34 20.59
C GLU A 239 -36.50 -15.66 19.43
N GLU A 240 -37.70 -15.06 19.44
CA GLU A 240 -38.82 -15.38 18.53
C GLU A 240 -39.03 -14.37 17.34
N LYS A 241 -38.27 -13.25 17.16
CA LYS A 241 -38.72 -12.03 16.38
C LYS A 241 -37.62 -11.26 15.55
N GLY A 242 -37.97 -10.30 14.65
CA GLY A 242 -37.07 -9.63 13.64
C GLY A 242 -37.41 -8.16 13.17
N TYR A 243 -37.08 -7.79 11.91
CA TYR A 243 -37.44 -6.57 11.06
C TYR A 243 -36.37 -5.41 10.77
N ASP A 244 -36.41 -4.68 9.60
CA ASP A 244 -35.61 -3.44 9.18
C ASP A 244 -36.36 -2.53 8.10
N TRP A 245 -35.94 -1.52 7.24
CA TRP A 245 -34.77 -1.02 6.40
C TRP A 245 -34.91 0.51 5.98
N LEU A 246 -34.18 1.33 5.14
CA LEU A 246 -32.98 1.40 4.20
C LEU A 246 -32.50 2.92 3.92
N THR A 247 -31.55 3.26 2.98
CA THR A 247 -30.56 4.44 2.90
C THR A 247 -30.42 5.24 1.52
N ASP A 248 -29.63 6.32 1.12
CA ASP A 248 -28.76 7.46 1.66
C ASP A 248 -28.28 8.58 0.60
N ALA A 249 -27.30 9.52 0.89
CA ALA A 249 -27.04 10.91 0.29
C ALA A 249 -25.61 11.33 -0.32
N ALA A 250 -25.25 12.65 -0.57
CA ALA A 250 -24.09 13.16 -1.43
C ALA A 250 -23.42 14.61 -1.23
N GLN A 251 -22.15 14.89 -1.73
CA GLN A 251 -21.30 16.15 -1.49
C GLN A 251 -20.42 16.94 -2.61
N PRO A 252 -19.03 16.97 -2.75
CA PRO A 252 -18.14 18.22 -2.78
C PRO A 252 -17.02 18.51 -3.91
N ALA A 253 -16.12 19.55 -3.77
CA ALA A 253 -15.02 20.08 -4.72
C ALA A 253 -13.75 20.73 -3.99
N GLY A 254 -12.67 21.47 -4.44
CA GLY A 254 -11.91 22.02 -5.65
C GLY A 254 -10.40 22.41 -5.24
N TYR A 255 -9.60 23.45 -5.65
CA TYR A 255 -8.78 23.76 -6.89
C TYR A 255 -7.35 24.48 -6.66
N VAL A 256 -6.73 25.33 -7.57
CA VAL A 256 -5.28 25.20 -8.09
C VAL A 256 -4.25 26.44 -8.24
N HIS A 257 -2.90 26.23 -8.43
CA HIS A 257 -1.70 27.20 -8.50
C HIS A 257 -0.49 26.90 -9.53
N VAL A 258 0.76 27.50 -9.49
CA VAL A 258 1.94 27.37 -10.49
C VAL A 258 3.44 27.54 -9.91
N THR A 259 4.58 27.57 -10.69
CA THR A 259 5.95 26.98 -10.38
C THR A 259 7.33 27.73 -10.68
N THR A 260 8.48 27.47 -9.93
CA THR A 260 10.00 27.41 -10.31
C THR A 260 11.11 27.95 -9.29
N PRO A 261 12.33 27.32 -9.07
CA PRO A 261 13.54 27.73 -8.26
C PRO A 261 15.01 27.51 -8.87
N SER A 262 16.13 27.38 -8.08
CA SER A 262 17.60 27.20 -8.48
C SER A 262 18.56 26.39 -7.50
N GLY A 263 19.79 25.88 -7.86
CA GLY A 263 20.67 24.92 -7.06
C GLY A 263 22.18 24.63 -7.44
N ASP A 264 22.88 23.62 -6.82
CA ASP A 264 24.33 23.14 -6.92
C ASP A 264 24.54 21.66 -6.40
N VAL A 265 25.47 20.79 -6.91
CA VAL A 265 25.64 19.32 -6.51
C VAL A 265 26.95 18.99 -5.77
N ARG A 266 26.89 18.05 -4.78
CA ARG A 266 28.07 17.34 -4.21
C ARG A 266 27.78 15.86 -3.92
N GLY A 267 28.82 15.01 -3.86
CA GLY A 267 28.68 13.56 -3.62
C GLY A 267 27.98 13.16 -2.32
N ALA A 268 28.17 13.91 -1.23
CA ALA A 268 27.44 13.68 0.03
C ALA A 268 25.92 13.90 -0.11
N SER A 269 25.47 14.70 -1.08
CA SER A 269 24.06 14.91 -1.42
C SER A 269 23.45 13.75 -2.21
N LEU A 270 24.25 12.78 -2.68
CA LEU A 270 23.80 11.63 -3.45
C LEU A 270 23.49 10.40 -2.58
N ALA A 271 24.01 10.35 -1.36
CA ALA A 271 23.81 9.24 -0.42
C ALA A 271 22.34 8.81 -0.18
N PRO A 272 21.31 9.70 -0.24
CA PRO A 272 19.90 9.29 -0.18
C PRO A 272 19.40 8.48 -1.40
N PHE A 273 20.24 8.26 -2.41
CA PHE A 273 19.86 7.64 -3.69
C PHE A 273 20.77 6.48 -4.11
N THR A 274 21.78 6.12 -3.30
CA THR A 274 22.73 5.03 -3.60
C THR A 274 22.39 3.71 -2.90
N PHE A 275 21.19 3.56 -2.33
CA PHE A 275 20.72 2.31 -1.69
C PHE A 275 21.61 1.83 -0.53
N GLY A 276 22.39 2.73 0.07
CA GLY A 276 23.38 2.43 1.11
C GLY A 276 24.73 1.90 0.59
N HIS A 277 24.90 1.80 -0.73
CA HIS A 277 26.07 1.22 -1.38
C HIS A 277 26.94 2.28 -2.06
N ASN A 278 28.24 2.24 -1.77
CA ASN A 278 29.26 3.03 -2.49
C ASN A 278 30.25 2.11 -3.24
N ASP A 279 30.06 0.79 -3.11
CA ASP A 279 30.82 -0.31 -3.70
C ASP A 279 30.30 -0.71 -5.10
N TRP A 280 29.17 -0.14 -5.54
CA TRP A 280 28.55 -0.43 -6.83
C TRP A 280 29.24 0.30 -7.98
N HIS A 281 29.28 -0.35 -9.15
CA HIS A 281 29.82 0.24 -10.38
C HIS A 281 28.86 1.33 -10.88
N THR A 282 29.23 2.60 -10.73
CA THR A 282 28.29 3.73 -10.75
C THR A 282 28.72 4.80 -11.74
N LEU A 283 27.86 5.17 -12.69
CA LEU A 283 28.03 6.38 -13.52
C LEU A 283 27.06 7.46 -13.04
N VAL A 284 27.59 8.62 -12.64
CA VAL A 284 26.80 9.77 -12.23
C VAL A 284 26.73 10.79 -13.35
N PHE A 285 25.53 11.33 -13.61
CA PHE A 285 25.30 12.38 -14.59
C PHE A 285 24.61 13.56 -13.90
N VAL A 286 25.26 14.73 -13.84
CA VAL A 286 24.69 15.96 -13.29
C VAL A 286 24.13 16.81 -14.42
N ASN A 287 22.84 17.18 -14.34
CA ASN A 287 22.16 18.04 -15.31
C ASN A 287 22.32 17.55 -16.78
N GLY A 288 22.32 16.23 -16.97
CA GLY A 288 22.49 15.58 -18.28
C GLY A 288 23.93 15.51 -18.79
N ARG A 289 24.94 15.63 -17.91
CA ARG A 289 26.38 15.53 -18.22
C ARG A 289 27.08 14.55 -17.29
N TYR A 290 27.89 13.64 -17.80
CA TYR A 290 28.67 12.72 -16.97
C TYR A 290 29.63 13.46 -16.02
N ALA A 291 29.72 12.98 -14.79
CA ALA A 291 30.49 13.57 -13.69
C ALA A 291 31.53 12.56 -13.15
N PRO A 292 32.80 12.63 -13.60
CA PRO A 292 33.83 11.65 -13.22
C PRO A 292 34.11 11.64 -11.72
N ASP A 293 34.22 12.81 -11.09
CA ASP A 293 34.56 12.96 -9.66
C ASP A 293 33.46 12.45 -8.70
N LEU A 294 32.32 12.00 -9.25
CA LEU A 294 31.18 11.43 -8.53
C LEU A 294 30.93 9.95 -8.92
N SER A 295 31.67 9.41 -9.89
CA SER A 295 31.46 8.09 -10.48
C SER A 295 32.45 7.05 -9.93
N ASN A 296 32.08 5.77 -10.05
CA ASN A 296 32.91 4.61 -9.76
C ASN A 296 32.84 3.63 -10.95
N ASP A 297 33.63 3.91 -12.00
CA ASP A 297 33.81 3.06 -13.17
C ASP A 297 35.10 2.20 -13.10
N SER A 298 35.74 2.16 -11.93
CA SER A 298 36.87 1.29 -11.58
C SER A 298 36.49 -0.16 -11.26
N ASP A 299 37.50 -1.04 -11.29
CA ASP A 299 37.47 -2.45 -10.87
C ASP A 299 36.31 -3.28 -11.43
N LEU A 300 35.91 -2.99 -12.68
CA LEU A 300 34.93 -3.76 -13.45
C LEU A 300 35.42 -5.21 -13.67
N PRO A 301 34.53 -6.23 -13.61
CA PRO A 301 34.88 -7.60 -13.97
C PRO A 301 35.33 -7.76 -15.44
N ASP A 302 36.19 -8.74 -15.71
CA ASP A 302 36.62 -9.08 -17.07
C ASP A 302 35.40 -9.29 -18.00
N GLY A 303 35.39 -8.58 -19.14
CA GLY A 303 34.28 -8.62 -20.11
C GLY A 303 33.14 -7.65 -19.83
N VAL A 304 33.18 -6.87 -18.74
CA VAL A 304 32.26 -5.75 -18.49
C VAL A 304 32.87 -4.45 -19.00
N ARG A 305 32.06 -3.63 -19.67
CA ARG A 305 32.40 -2.24 -20.05
C ARG A 305 31.29 -1.31 -19.60
N LEU A 306 31.65 -0.33 -18.79
CA LEU A 306 30.77 0.72 -18.27
C LEU A 306 31.43 2.06 -18.60
N VAL A 307 30.78 2.90 -19.39
CA VAL A 307 31.36 4.15 -19.89
C VAL A 307 30.28 5.17 -20.26
N ASP A 308 30.58 6.46 -20.19
CA ASP A 308 29.69 7.51 -20.71
C ASP A 308 29.67 7.53 -22.26
N LEU A 309 28.60 8.06 -22.82
CA LEU A 309 28.35 8.05 -24.26
C LEU A 309 29.36 8.90 -25.05
N GLN A 310 29.86 10.01 -24.47
CA GLN A 310 30.85 10.88 -25.12
C GLN A 310 32.21 10.19 -25.25
N ARG A 311 32.67 9.49 -24.21
CA ARG A 311 33.85 8.63 -24.28
C ARG A 311 33.60 7.41 -25.18
N ALA A 312 32.42 6.79 -25.13
CA ALA A 312 32.09 5.68 -26.02
C ALA A 312 32.24 6.03 -27.52
N TRP A 313 31.89 7.26 -27.92
CA TRP A 313 32.12 7.76 -29.29
C TRP A 313 33.59 7.77 -29.73
N THR A 314 34.53 7.83 -28.79
CA THR A 314 35.97 7.86 -29.04
C THR A 314 36.59 6.47 -28.88
N ASP A 315 36.22 5.75 -27.81
CA ASP A 315 36.88 4.53 -27.36
C ASP A 315 36.15 3.24 -27.78
N SER A 316 34.94 3.35 -28.33
CA SER A 316 34.02 2.24 -28.62
C SER A 316 33.13 2.46 -29.87
N PRO A 317 33.66 2.81 -31.07
CA PRO A 317 32.81 3.07 -32.24
C PRO A 317 31.80 1.94 -32.54
N GLU A 318 32.22 0.69 -32.35
CA GLU A 318 31.41 -0.52 -32.57
C GLU A 318 30.24 -0.70 -31.58
N LEU A 319 30.27 -0.01 -30.44
CA LEU A 319 29.12 0.08 -29.52
C LEU A 319 28.22 1.27 -29.84
N VAL A 320 28.79 2.40 -30.29
CA VAL A 320 27.97 3.57 -30.63
C VAL A 320 27.22 3.39 -31.95
N GLU A 321 27.73 2.57 -32.87
CA GLU A 321 26.96 2.10 -34.03
C GLU A 321 25.66 1.36 -33.67
N GLN A 322 25.54 0.83 -32.43
CA GLN A 322 24.34 0.14 -31.94
C GLN A 322 23.31 1.09 -31.30
N VAL A 323 23.67 2.36 -31.05
CA VAL A 323 22.74 3.39 -30.55
C VAL A 323 21.78 3.81 -31.66
N ALA A 324 20.50 3.98 -31.31
CA ALA A 324 19.38 4.25 -32.22
C ALA A 324 19.07 3.16 -33.26
N GLN A 325 19.54 1.92 -33.04
CA GLN A 325 19.19 0.75 -33.85
C GLN A 325 17.99 -0.04 -33.28
N ILE A 326 17.77 0.02 -31.97
CA ILE A 326 16.62 -0.60 -31.31
C ILE A 326 15.45 0.38 -31.33
N THR A 327 15.64 1.60 -30.80
CA THR A 327 14.63 2.67 -30.77
C THR A 327 14.96 3.71 -31.84
N ARG A 328 14.25 3.65 -32.98
CA ARG A 328 14.55 4.56 -34.10
C ARG A 328 13.99 5.96 -33.84
N TYR A 329 14.58 6.95 -34.51
CA TYR A 329 14.15 8.34 -34.38
C TYR A 329 12.80 8.63 -35.08
N ASP A 330 12.41 7.82 -36.06
CA ASP A 330 11.20 8.03 -36.87
C ASP A 330 9.92 7.41 -36.26
N ASP A 331 10.04 6.61 -35.19
CA ASP A 331 8.89 5.95 -34.55
C ASP A 331 8.05 6.88 -33.66
N ARG A 332 8.69 7.75 -32.86
CA ARG A 332 8.02 8.51 -31.78
C ARG A 332 8.65 9.89 -31.56
N ALA A 333 7.82 10.92 -31.37
CA ALA A 333 8.26 12.32 -31.31
C ALA A 333 9.27 12.65 -30.18
N PHE A 334 9.10 12.08 -28.99
CA PHE A 334 10.07 12.29 -27.89
C PHE A 334 11.39 11.52 -28.11
N THR A 335 11.34 10.36 -28.75
CA THR A 335 12.57 9.68 -29.23
C THR A 335 13.27 10.50 -30.29
N ALA A 336 12.54 11.05 -31.27
CA ALA A 336 13.11 11.95 -32.28
C ALA A 336 13.82 13.15 -31.63
N LEU A 337 13.18 13.77 -30.64
CA LEU A 337 13.73 14.87 -29.85
C LEU A 337 14.96 14.44 -29.04
N ASN A 338 14.96 13.25 -28.42
CA ASN A 338 16.13 12.71 -27.72
C ASN A 338 17.28 12.47 -28.72
N THR A 339 17.07 11.72 -29.81
CA THR A 339 18.12 11.44 -30.80
C THR A 339 18.67 12.73 -31.45
N ALA A 340 17.87 13.79 -31.57
CA ALA A 340 18.30 15.08 -32.12
C ALA A 340 19.12 15.95 -31.14
N PHE A 341 18.95 15.78 -29.83
CA PHE A 341 19.58 16.60 -28.79
C PHE A 341 20.39 15.80 -27.75
N MET A 342 20.56 14.49 -27.96
CA MET A 342 21.38 13.63 -27.11
C MET A 342 22.82 14.14 -27.07
N HIS A 343 23.33 14.30 -25.85
CA HIS A 343 24.69 14.79 -25.64
C HIS A 343 25.50 13.83 -24.76
N ASP A 344 24.83 13.04 -23.92
CA ASP A 344 25.47 12.17 -22.94
C ASP A 344 24.51 11.04 -22.54
N GLY A 345 25.00 10.10 -21.74
CA GLY A 345 24.27 8.93 -21.25
C GLY A 345 25.20 7.76 -20.99
N ALA A 346 24.66 6.60 -20.66
CA ALA A 346 25.45 5.44 -20.26
C ALA A 346 25.49 4.35 -21.33
N VAL A 347 26.69 3.83 -21.61
CA VAL A 347 26.89 2.60 -22.40
C VAL A 347 27.36 1.49 -21.47
N VAL A 348 26.53 0.47 -21.32
CA VAL A 348 26.78 -0.74 -20.53
C VAL A 348 26.88 -1.93 -21.49
N ARG A 349 28.00 -2.66 -21.44
CA ARG A 349 28.17 -3.94 -22.15
C ARG A 349 28.63 -5.01 -21.17
N ILE A 350 27.96 -6.15 -21.18
CA ILE A 350 28.43 -7.38 -20.53
C ILE A 350 28.71 -8.40 -21.63
N ALA A 351 29.90 -8.98 -21.65
CA ALA A 351 30.28 -10.02 -22.61
C ALA A 351 29.54 -11.35 -22.37
N ASP A 352 29.56 -12.23 -23.37
CA ASP A 352 29.01 -13.58 -23.29
C ASP A 352 29.56 -14.37 -22.08
N ASP A 353 28.70 -15.17 -21.48
CA ASP A 353 29.00 -16.10 -20.38
C ASP A 353 29.51 -15.42 -19.07
N VAL A 354 29.37 -14.09 -18.92
CA VAL A 354 29.76 -13.30 -17.72
C VAL A 354 28.60 -13.07 -16.74
N GLU A 355 28.85 -13.26 -15.43
CA GLU A 355 27.91 -12.94 -14.33
C GLU A 355 28.41 -11.74 -13.51
N VAL A 356 27.74 -10.58 -13.65
CA VAL A 356 28.02 -9.36 -12.88
C VAL A 356 27.17 -9.36 -11.61
N ARG A 357 27.81 -9.67 -10.48
CA ARG A 357 27.15 -9.82 -9.17
C ARG A 357 26.89 -8.50 -8.45
N THR A 358 27.76 -7.52 -8.65
CA THR A 358 27.58 -6.17 -8.13
C THR A 358 26.67 -5.38 -9.07
N PRO A 359 25.58 -4.75 -8.60
CA PRO A 359 24.73 -3.91 -9.44
C PRO A 359 25.49 -2.79 -10.15
N ILE A 360 25.04 -2.47 -11.37
CA ILE A 360 25.49 -1.31 -12.14
C ILE A 360 24.47 -0.19 -11.94
N HIS A 361 24.90 0.98 -11.49
CA HIS A 361 24.02 2.11 -11.15
C HIS A 361 24.27 3.30 -12.09
N LEU A 362 23.19 3.79 -12.70
CA LEU A 362 23.18 4.91 -13.64
C LEU A 362 22.38 6.05 -13.01
N LEU A 363 23.07 7.00 -12.37
CA LEU A 363 22.48 7.99 -11.49
C LEU A 363 22.42 9.37 -12.16
N PHE A 364 21.26 9.70 -12.72
CA PHE A 364 20.93 10.98 -13.34
C PHE A 364 20.41 11.95 -12.28
N VAL A 365 21.28 12.87 -11.87
CA VAL A 365 21.05 13.89 -10.84
C VAL A 365 20.70 15.22 -11.50
N THR A 366 19.60 15.82 -11.07
CA THR A 366 19.24 17.18 -11.46
C THR A 366 19.32 18.09 -10.24
N ASP A 367 20.31 18.99 -10.17
CA ASP A 367 20.16 20.16 -9.30
C ASP A 367 19.26 21.20 -9.99
N ALA A 368 18.96 22.29 -9.30
CA ALA A 368 18.11 23.32 -9.89
C ALA A 368 18.84 24.32 -10.82
N VAL A 369 20.13 24.18 -11.14
CA VAL A 369 20.76 24.93 -12.25
C VAL A 369 20.20 24.48 -13.61
N ALA A 370 19.69 23.25 -13.72
CA ALA A 370 18.89 22.79 -14.84
C ALA A 370 17.50 23.48 -14.97
N ALA A 371 17.19 24.51 -14.16
CA ALA A 371 15.93 25.23 -14.24
C ALA A 371 15.65 25.73 -15.67
N LYS A 372 14.52 25.29 -16.21
CA LYS A 372 14.02 25.58 -17.57
C LYS A 372 14.90 25.03 -18.69
N SER A 373 15.80 24.08 -18.42
CA SER A 373 16.52 23.31 -19.43
C SER A 373 15.81 22.00 -19.79
N MET A 374 16.34 21.33 -20.80
CA MET A 374 15.97 19.96 -21.18
C MET A 374 17.23 19.11 -21.18
N MET A 375 17.16 17.90 -20.62
CA MET A 375 18.24 16.91 -20.65
C MET A 375 17.79 15.71 -21.48
N HIS A 376 18.70 15.25 -22.34
CA HIS A 376 18.43 14.16 -23.29
C HIS A 376 19.44 13.01 -23.07
N PRO A 377 19.40 12.30 -21.92
CA PRO A 377 20.27 11.15 -21.71
C PRO A 377 19.89 10.03 -22.70
N ARG A 378 20.89 9.44 -23.35
CA ARG A 378 20.73 8.29 -24.26
C ARG A 378 21.57 7.13 -23.77
N ASN A 379 20.89 6.08 -23.32
CA ASN A 379 21.50 4.91 -22.69
C ASN A 379 21.43 3.69 -23.61
N LEU A 380 22.44 2.83 -23.55
CA LEU A 380 22.51 1.55 -24.26
C LEU A 380 23.00 0.46 -23.29
N ILE A 381 22.22 -0.62 -23.16
CA ILE A 381 22.53 -1.77 -22.32
C ILE A 381 22.58 -3.02 -23.20
N VAL A 382 23.76 -3.62 -23.35
CA VAL A 382 23.98 -4.84 -24.15
C VAL A 382 24.44 -5.98 -23.24
N VAL A 383 23.59 -7.00 -23.09
CA VAL A 383 23.86 -8.18 -22.28
C VAL A 383 24.14 -9.37 -23.20
N GLY A 384 25.38 -9.87 -23.16
CA GLY A 384 25.84 -11.00 -23.97
C GLY A 384 25.10 -12.32 -23.69
N ARG A 385 25.31 -13.31 -24.56
CA ARG A 385 24.69 -14.63 -24.44
C ARG A 385 25.02 -15.29 -23.10
N HIS A 386 24.02 -15.88 -22.44
CA HIS A 386 24.06 -16.46 -21.10
C HIS A 386 24.50 -15.51 -19.96
N ALA A 387 24.79 -14.25 -20.26
CA ALA A 387 25.31 -13.32 -19.28
C ALA A 387 24.22 -12.85 -18.30
N LYS A 388 24.64 -12.40 -17.13
CA LYS A 388 23.72 -11.94 -16.07
C LYS A 388 24.18 -10.63 -15.46
N ALA A 389 23.24 -9.72 -15.24
CA ALA A 389 23.50 -8.47 -14.54
C ALA A 389 22.24 -7.87 -13.90
N THR A 390 22.47 -6.99 -12.94
CA THR A 390 21.49 -6.03 -12.44
C THR A 390 21.91 -4.63 -12.87
N VAL A 391 21.02 -3.89 -13.54
CA VAL A 391 21.22 -2.47 -13.88
C VAL A 391 20.12 -1.63 -13.23
N ILE A 392 20.48 -0.48 -12.68
CA ILE A 392 19.58 0.43 -11.98
C ILE A 392 19.71 1.82 -12.61
N GLU A 393 18.66 2.30 -13.27
CA GLU A 393 18.55 3.70 -13.71
C GLU A 393 17.87 4.53 -12.63
N SER A 394 18.52 5.55 -12.08
CA SER A 394 17.96 6.45 -11.08
C SER A 394 17.89 7.88 -11.60
N TYR A 395 16.70 8.43 -11.69
CA TYR A 395 16.44 9.82 -12.06
C TYR A 395 16.01 10.55 -10.80
N VAL A 396 16.82 11.50 -10.32
CA VAL A 396 16.65 12.14 -9.01
C VAL A 396 16.85 13.65 -9.09
N SER A 397 16.32 14.40 -8.12
CA SER A 397 16.63 15.82 -7.98
C SER A 397 17.08 16.19 -6.57
N LEU A 398 18.01 17.15 -6.49
CA LEU A 398 18.37 17.83 -5.25
C LEU A 398 17.51 19.09 -5.00
N SER A 399 16.37 19.20 -5.68
CA SER A 399 15.59 20.43 -5.76
C SER A 399 14.16 20.18 -6.26
N ASP A 400 13.33 21.23 -6.22
CA ASP A 400 12.02 21.24 -6.87
C ASP A 400 12.02 22.13 -8.13
N ALA A 401 12.98 21.89 -9.03
CA ALA A 401 13.07 22.61 -10.30
C ALA A 401 12.02 22.20 -11.34
N VAL A 402 11.64 23.15 -12.19
CA VAL A 402 11.00 22.83 -13.47
C VAL A 402 12.10 22.65 -14.51
N TYR A 403 12.15 21.49 -15.10
CA TYR A 403 13.06 21.07 -16.18
C TYR A 403 12.39 19.88 -16.91
N LEU A 404 12.94 19.46 -18.05
CA LEU A 404 12.49 18.24 -18.73
C LEU A 404 13.61 17.20 -18.84
N THR A 405 13.45 16.05 -18.21
CA THR A 405 14.24 14.84 -18.51
C THR A 405 13.54 14.09 -19.64
N ASN A 406 14.14 14.04 -20.84
CA ASN A 406 13.65 13.24 -21.97
C ASN A 406 14.64 12.10 -22.24
N ALA A 407 14.48 11.00 -21.50
CA ALA A 407 15.41 9.86 -21.46
C ALA A 407 15.02 8.76 -22.47
N VAL A 408 16.01 8.15 -23.12
CA VAL A 408 15.82 6.95 -23.93
C VAL A 408 16.88 5.91 -23.58
N THR A 409 16.45 4.68 -23.28
CA THR A 409 17.31 3.53 -23.02
C THR A 409 17.01 2.41 -24.02
N GLU A 410 18.04 1.93 -24.70
CA GLU A 410 18.00 0.77 -25.60
C GLU A 410 18.59 -0.45 -24.90
N VAL A 411 17.89 -1.58 -24.92
CA VAL A 411 18.28 -2.80 -24.19
C VAL A 411 18.30 -4.01 -25.13
N ALA A 412 19.48 -4.62 -25.28
CA ALA A 412 19.67 -5.89 -25.98
C ALA A 412 19.96 -7.00 -24.95
N VAL A 413 19.11 -8.02 -24.91
CA VAL A 413 19.28 -9.19 -24.02
C VAL A 413 19.56 -10.43 -24.89
N GLY A 414 20.79 -10.93 -24.85
CA GLY A 414 21.28 -12.04 -25.68
C GLY A 414 20.71 -13.42 -25.31
N ASP A 415 21.00 -14.40 -26.16
CA ASP A 415 20.50 -15.78 -26.04
C ASP A 415 20.77 -16.35 -24.63
N GLY A 416 19.72 -16.81 -23.93
CA GLY A 416 19.78 -17.38 -22.58
C GLY A 416 20.27 -16.43 -21.47
N ALA A 417 20.42 -15.14 -21.74
CA ALA A 417 20.86 -14.14 -20.77
C ALA A 417 19.77 -13.78 -19.75
N THR A 418 20.14 -13.12 -18.65
CA THR A 418 19.19 -12.61 -17.64
C THR A 418 19.54 -11.18 -17.21
N LEU A 419 18.61 -10.24 -17.36
CA LEU A 419 18.78 -8.85 -16.94
C LEU A 419 17.68 -8.44 -15.96
N HIS A 420 18.06 -8.04 -14.76
CA HIS A 420 17.20 -7.30 -13.83
C HIS A 420 17.43 -5.79 -14.07
N HIS A 421 16.36 -5.05 -14.36
CA HIS A 421 16.44 -3.63 -14.73
C HIS A 421 15.47 -2.77 -13.91
N TYR A 422 16.02 -1.85 -13.12
CA TYR A 422 15.28 -1.04 -12.16
C TYR A 422 15.27 0.45 -12.55
N LYS A 423 14.14 0.99 -13.02
CA LYS A 423 13.96 2.43 -13.26
C LYS A 423 13.37 3.11 -12.03
N MET A 424 14.08 4.08 -11.48
CA MET A 424 13.77 4.76 -10.22
C MET A 424 13.62 6.27 -10.43
N GLN A 425 12.41 6.73 -10.73
CA GLN A 425 12.13 8.14 -11.02
C GLN A 425 11.61 8.89 -9.78
N ARG A 426 12.52 9.62 -9.13
CA ARG A 426 12.36 10.36 -7.86
C ARG A 426 12.80 11.82 -8.03
N GLU A 427 12.32 12.42 -9.11
CA GLU A 427 12.59 13.81 -9.50
C GLU A 427 11.68 14.81 -8.75
N GLY A 428 12.03 16.09 -8.76
CA GLY A 428 11.27 17.13 -8.04
C GLY A 428 9.79 17.16 -8.43
N MET A 429 8.89 17.53 -7.51
CA MET A 429 7.43 17.49 -7.72
C MET A 429 6.96 18.37 -8.90
N ARG A 430 7.78 19.32 -9.35
CA ARG A 430 7.53 20.20 -10.51
C ARG A 430 8.44 19.95 -11.72
N ALA A 431 9.21 18.87 -11.71
CA ALA A 431 9.94 18.38 -12.88
C ALA A 431 9.00 17.81 -13.94
N PHE A 432 9.49 17.67 -15.18
CA PHE A 432 8.83 16.93 -16.26
C PHE A 432 9.70 15.75 -16.66
N HIS A 433 9.10 14.57 -16.84
CA HIS A 433 9.82 13.36 -17.27
C HIS A 433 9.13 12.73 -18.49
N VAL A 434 9.91 12.40 -19.52
CA VAL A 434 9.48 11.49 -20.59
C VAL A 434 10.58 10.45 -20.79
N GLY A 435 10.37 9.25 -20.26
CA GLY A 435 11.27 8.12 -20.40
C GLY A 435 10.77 7.15 -21.47
N THR A 436 11.67 6.59 -22.28
CA THR A 436 11.38 5.48 -23.19
C THR A 436 12.45 4.40 -23.04
N ILE A 437 12.07 3.24 -22.49
CA ILE A 437 12.88 2.02 -22.54
C ILE A 437 12.38 1.17 -23.71
N GLU A 438 13.27 0.70 -24.57
CA GLU A 438 12.92 -0.31 -25.58
C GLU A 438 13.90 -1.50 -25.53
N THR A 439 13.34 -2.68 -25.31
CA THR A 439 14.06 -3.93 -25.08
C THR A 439 13.82 -4.91 -26.21
N ARG A 440 14.87 -5.56 -26.70
CA ARG A 440 14.77 -6.77 -27.55
C ARG A 440 15.41 -7.96 -26.84
N GLN A 441 14.62 -9.03 -26.73
CA GLN A 441 14.99 -10.28 -26.10
C GLN A 441 15.27 -11.35 -27.16
N ALA A 442 16.49 -11.88 -27.17
CA ALA A 442 16.89 -13.03 -27.99
C ALA A 442 16.50 -14.35 -27.29
N ARG A 443 16.84 -15.50 -27.89
CA ARG A 443 16.22 -16.80 -27.58
C ARG A 443 16.44 -17.22 -26.11
N ASP A 444 15.43 -17.84 -25.49
CA ASP A 444 15.46 -18.40 -24.13
C ASP A 444 15.89 -17.38 -23.02
N SER A 445 15.89 -16.08 -23.34
CA SER A 445 16.38 -15.00 -22.45
C SER A 445 15.33 -14.45 -21.50
N HIS A 446 15.77 -13.82 -20.41
CA HIS A 446 14.92 -13.34 -19.33
C HIS A 446 15.16 -11.86 -19.02
N TYR A 447 14.10 -11.05 -19.01
CA TYR A 447 14.13 -9.62 -18.67
C TYR A 447 13.14 -9.34 -17.54
N LEU A 448 13.63 -8.78 -16.44
CA LEU A 448 12.84 -8.43 -15.26
C LEU A 448 12.97 -6.93 -15.02
N SER A 449 11.95 -6.18 -15.41
CA SER A 449 11.90 -4.73 -15.25
C SER A 449 11.00 -4.32 -14.08
N PHE A 450 11.46 -3.37 -13.27
CA PHE A 450 10.63 -2.68 -12.29
C PHE A 450 10.72 -1.16 -12.50
N SER A 451 9.58 -0.49 -12.63
CA SER A 451 9.49 0.97 -12.80
C SER A 451 8.80 1.66 -11.62
N LEU A 452 9.54 2.51 -10.91
CA LEU A 452 9.02 3.44 -9.92
C LEU A 452 8.83 4.83 -10.54
N ALA A 453 7.67 5.46 -10.27
CA ALA A 453 7.49 6.90 -10.38
C ALA A 453 6.97 7.49 -9.07
N ALA A 454 7.77 8.36 -8.45
CA ALA A 454 7.45 9.04 -7.20
C ALA A 454 7.99 10.48 -7.23
N GLY A 455 7.52 11.28 -8.19
CA GLY A 455 7.98 12.64 -8.45
C GLY A 455 7.51 13.18 -9.81
N GLY A 456 7.80 14.44 -10.12
CA GLY A 456 7.41 15.14 -11.35
C GLY A 456 5.94 15.56 -11.42
N SER A 457 5.68 16.72 -12.04
CA SER A 457 4.34 17.31 -12.22
C SER A 457 3.63 16.74 -13.44
N LEU A 458 4.37 16.48 -14.52
CA LEU A 458 3.92 15.62 -15.61
C LEU A 458 5.03 14.62 -15.91
N THR A 459 4.70 13.35 -15.80
CA THR A 459 5.63 12.26 -16.08
C THR A 459 5.01 11.28 -17.06
N ARG A 460 5.84 10.73 -17.94
CA ARG A 460 5.46 9.65 -18.84
C ARG A 460 6.60 8.65 -18.93
N THR A 461 6.33 7.39 -18.63
CA THR A 461 7.30 6.30 -18.81
C THR A 461 6.72 5.31 -19.81
N ASN A 462 7.41 5.15 -20.94
CA ASN A 462 7.09 4.17 -21.95
C ASN A 462 8.08 3.00 -21.83
N ILE A 463 7.60 1.75 -21.73
CA ILE A 463 8.43 0.54 -21.69
C ILE A 463 7.96 -0.42 -22.75
N TYR A 464 8.77 -0.60 -23.79
CA TYR A 464 8.46 -1.42 -24.95
C TYR A 464 9.39 -2.63 -24.96
N THR A 465 8.87 -3.83 -25.17
CA THR A 465 9.66 -5.07 -25.09
C THR A 465 9.21 -6.06 -26.16
N THR A 466 10.15 -6.48 -27.01
CA THR A 466 9.93 -7.43 -28.09
C THR A 466 10.64 -8.75 -27.78
N LEU A 467 9.86 -9.83 -27.78
CA LEU A 467 10.30 -11.20 -27.57
C LEU A 467 10.64 -11.80 -28.94
N ASP A 468 11.84 -11.47 -29.41
CA ASP A 468 12.31 -11.63 -30.79
C ASP A 468 12.98 -13.00 -31.03
N GLY A 469 13.37 -13.70 -29.95
CA GLY A 469 13.69 -15.12 -29.94
C GLY A 469 12.60 -15.98 -29.28
N PRO A 470 12.47 -17.27 -29.61
CA PRO A 470 11.53 -18.16 -28.93
C PRO A 470 11.95 -18.41 -27.47
N GLY A 471 10.99 -18.78 -26.62
CA GLY A 471 11.26 -19.16 -25.23
C GLY A 471 11.58 -18.01 -24.27
N CYS A 472 11.41 -16.74 -24.67
CA CYS A 472 11.69 -15.60 -23.81
C CYS A 472 10.75 -15.51 -22.59
N GLY A 473 11.29 -15.10 -21.45
CA GLY A 473 10.55 -14.68 -20.27
C GLY A 473 10.63 -13.17 -20.04
N SER A 474 9.50 -12.52 -19.77
CA SER A 474 9.47 -11.07 -19.52
C SER A 474 8.59 -10.71 -18.33
N THR A 475 9.12 -9.96 -17.38
CA THR A 475 8.37 -9.44 -16.21
C THR A 475 8.46 -7.92 -16.21
N LEU A 476 7.33 -7.22 -16.35
CA LEU A 476 7.25 -5.75 -16.28
C LEU A 476 6.39 -5.33 -15.07
N ASN A 477 7.03 -4.98 -13.96
CA ASN A 477 6.33 -4.53 -12.76
C ASN A 477 6.53 -3.03 -12.53
N GLY A 478 5.68 -2.41 -11.69
CA GLY A 478 5.90 -1.02 -11.32
C GLY A 478 4.98 -0.47 -10.25
N LEU A 479 5.39 0.65 -9.68
CA LEU A 479 4.68 1.39 -8.64
C LEU A 479 4.71 2.89 -8.97
N TYR A 480 3.56 3.51 -9.13
CA TYR A 480 3.42 4.97 -9.27
C TYR A 480 2.69 5.56 -8.07
N MET A 481 3.36 6.48 -7.38
CA MET A 481 2.84 7.16 -6.18
C MET A 481 2.70 8.66 -6.48
N LEU A 482 1.46 9.11 -6.60
CA LEU A 482 1.09 10.46 -7.01
C LEU A 482 0.34 11.18 -5.89
N ASP A 483 0.50 12.50 -5.84
CA ASP A 483 -0.18 13.39 -4.90
C ASP A 483 -0.35 14.79 -5.53
N GLY A 484 -1.00 15.72 -4.84
CA GLY A 484 -1.16 17.10 -5.28
C GLY A 484 -1.88 17.19 -6.62
N GLU A 485 -1.17 17.59 -7.67
CA GLU A 485 -1.69 17.72 -9.05
C GLU A 485 -0.79 16.97 -10.05
N GLN A 486 -0.04 15.96 -9.59
CA GLN A 486 0.85 15.18 -10.45
C GLN A 486 0.06 14.38 -11.51
N HIS A 487 0.45 14.51 -12.78
CA HIS A 487 0.01 13.65 -13.88
C HIS A 487 1.09 12.60 -14.21
N CYS A 488 0.72 11.33 -14.35
CA CYS A 488 1.67 10.25 -14.61
C CYS A 488 1.13 9.19 -15.59
N ASP A 489 1.75 9.09 -16.76
CA ASP A 489 1.38 8.21 -17.86
C ASP A 489 2.36 7.02 -18.00
N HIS A 490 1.94 5.84 -17.52
CA HIS A 490 2.67 4.59 -17.73
C HIS A 490 2.15 3.86 -18.96
N GLN A 491 2.99 3.71 -19.97
CA GLN A 491 2.67 2.98 -21.20
C GLN A 491 3.59 1.79 -21.32
N THR A 492 3.03 0.59 -21.51
CA THR A 492 3.83 -0.61 -21.74
C THR A 492 3.41 -1.30 -23.03
N GLN A 493 4.35 -1.95 -23.70
CA GLN A 493 4.04 -2.85 -24.80
C GLN A 493 4.89 -4.11 -24.71
N ILE A 494 4.26 -5.28 -24.75
CA ILE A 494 4.94 -6.57 -24.87
C ILE A 494 4.54 -7.18 -26.20
N VAL A 495 5.51 -7.35 -27.10
CA VAL A 495 5.33 -7.97 -28.41
C VAL A 495 5.87 -9.40 -28.36
N HIS A 496 4.97 -10.37 -28.28
CA HIS A 496 5.30 -11.78 -28.48
C HIS A 496 5.44 -12.01 -29.99
N ALA A 497 6.67 -11.93 -30.50
CA ALA A 497 6.98 -12.16 -31.91
C ALA A 497 7.36 -13.62 -32.21
N GLN A 498 7.65 -14.42 -31.18
CA GLN A 498 8.09 -15.81 -31.30
C GLN A 498 7.34 -16.77 -30.36
N PRO A 499 7.26 -18.07 -30.69
CA PRO A 499 6.51 -19.05 -29.91
C PRO A 499 7.17 -19.45 -28.59
N ASN A 500 6.35 -19.99 -27.68
CA ASN A 500 6.71 -20.46 -26.33
C ASN A 500 7.23 -19.38 -25.36
N CYS A 501 6.99 -18.10 -25.65
CA CYS A 501 7.35 -17.00 -24.75
C CYS A 501 6.31 -16.80 -23.64
N PHE A 502 6.72 -16.21 -22.51
CA PHE A 502 5.80 -15.82 -21.44
C PHE A 502 6.00 -14.37 -21.00
N SER A 503 4.92 -13.72 -20.57
CA SER A 503 4.98 -12.41 -19.95
C SER A 503 4.13 -12.29 -18.68
N ARG A 504 4.64 -11.50 -17.73
CA ARG A 504 4.00 -11.14 -16.46
C ARG A 504 4.09 -9.62 -16.30
N GLU A 505 2.98 -8.98 -15.95
CA GLU A 505 2.94 -7.54 -15.72
C GLU A 505 2.05 -7.21 -14.51
N LEU A 506 2.61 -6.47 -13.54
CA LEU A 506 1.94 -6.01 -12.33
C LEU A 506 2.28 -4.53 -12.06
N TYR A 507 1.35 -3.63 -12.38
CA TYR A 507 1.49 -2.20 -12.11
C TYR A 507 0.52 -1.74 -11.02
N LYS A 508 1.04 -1.10 -9.97
CA LYS A 508 0.23 -0.48 -8.92
C LYS A 508 0.31 1.03 -8.91
N GLY A 509 -0.85 1.67 -8.75
CA GLY A 509 -0.99 3.10 -8.55
C GLY A 509 -1.49 3.42 -7.15
N VAL A 510 -0.91 4.43 -6.51
CA VAL A 510 -1.42 5.05 -5.27
C VAL A 510 -1.51 6.55 -5.53
N LEU A 511 -2.72 7.10 -5.48
CA LEU A 511 -3.02 8.47 -5.92
C LEU A 511 -3.78 9.22 -4.82
N ASP A 512 -3.18 10.29 -4.31
CA ASP A 512 -3.83 11.23 -3.38
C ASP A 512 -4.05 12.61 -4.01
N GLY A 513 -4.66 13.53 -3.26
CA GLY A 513 -4.88 14.91 -3.70
C GLY A 513 -5.83 15.01 -4.90
N GLN A 514 -5.40 15.69 -5.95
CA GLN A 514 -6.07 15.84 -7.25
C GLN A 514 -5.26 15.17 -8.39
N SER A 515 -4.39 14.21 -8.04
CA SER A 515 -3.47 13.58 -9.00
C SER A 515 -4.17 12.73 -10.07
N HIS A 516 -3.55 12.63 -11.24
CA HIS A 516 -4.10 11.94 -12.41
C HIS A 516 -3.12 10.89 -12.95
N GLY A 517 -3.41 9.62 -12.68
CA GLY A 517 -2.70 8.50 -13.29
C GLY A 517 -3.28 8.13 -14.65
N VAL A 518 -2.43 7.64 -15.54
CA VAL A 518 -2.80 6.94 -16.77
C VAL A 518 -1.98 5.65 -16.83
N PHE A 519 -2.63 4.52 -17.10
CA PHE A 519 -1.97 3.24 -17.36
C PHE A 519 -2.48 2.64 -18.68
N ASN A 520 -1.57 2.40 -19.62
CA ASN A 520 -1.86 1.96 -20.99
C ASN A 520 -0.88 0.85 -21.40
N GLY A 521 -1.08 -0.35 -20.85
CA GLY A 521 -0.29 -1.52 -21.22
C GLY A 521 -0.94 -2.36 -22.33
N LYS A 522 -0.17 -2.72 -23.36
CA LYS A 522 -0.62 -3.47 -24.54
C LYS A 522 0.19 -4.75 -24.74
N VAL A 523 -0.46 -5.91 -24.77
CA VAL A 523 0.16 -7.15 -25.27
C VAL A 523 -0.24 -7.37 -26.72
N TYR A 524 0.75 -7.57 -27.60
CA TYR A 524 0.57 -8.02 -28.97
C TYR A 524 1.12 -9.44 -29.11
N VAL A 525 0.40 -10.32 -29.81
CA VAL A 525 0.82 -11.71 -30.06
C VAL A 525 0.70 -12.00 -31.56
N ASP A 526 1.85 -12.15 -32.20
CA ASP A 526 1.98 -12.44 -33.64
C ASP A 526 1.37 -13.80 -34.01
N PRO A 527 0.83 -14.01 -35.23
CA PRO A 527 0.36 -15.32 -35.69
C PRO A 527 1.31 -16.51 -35.47
N ILE A 528 2.64 -16.28 -35.48
CA ILE A 528 3.62 -17.36 -35.24
C ILE A 528 3.88 -17.63 -33.74
N ALA A 529 3.47 -16.73 -32.85
CA ALA A 529 3.73 -16.79 -31.41
C ALA A 529 2.80 -17.74 -30.63
N GLN A 530 2.67 -18.96 -31.14
CA GLN A 530 1.95 -20.06 -30.50
C GLN A 530 2.58 -20.43 -29.15
N LYS A 531 1.80 -20.97 -28.21
CA LYS A 531 2.18 -21.26 -26.82
C LYS A 531 2.57 -20.04 -25.96
N THR A 532 2.21 -18.83 -26.39
CA THR A 532 2.33 -17.61 -25.57
C THR A 532 1.53 -17.72 -24.27
N ASP A 533 2.15 -17.38 -23.13
CA ASP A 533 1.50 -17.25 -21.82
C ASP A 533 1.68 -15.82 -21.27
N GLY A 534 0.67 -14.96 -21.46
CA GLY A 534 0.66 -13.57 -21.02
C GLY A 534 -0.32 -13.30 -19.87
N LYS A 535 0.15 -12.66 -18.80
CA LYS A 535 -0.71 -12.10 -17.75
C LYS A 535 -0.35 -10.64 -17.46
N GLN A 536 -1.35 -9.78 -17.56
CA GLN A 536 -1.28 -8.34 -17.23
C GLN A 536 -2.24 -8.00 -16.08
N THR A 537 -1.81 -7.17 -15.14
CA THR A 537 -2.63 -6.70 -14.02
C THR A 537 -2.27 -5.27 -13.65
N ASN A 538 -3.28 -4.41 -13.55
CA ASN A 538 -3.18 -3.09 -12.95
C ASN A 538 -4.14 -2.95 -11.76
N SER A 539 -3.65 -2.38 -10.67
CA SER A 539 -4.45 -2.06 -9.48
C SER A 539 -4.15 -0.64 -9.05
N THR A 540 -5.18 0.20 -8.88
CA THR A 540 -5.02 1.59 -8.45
C THR A 540 -5.85 1.88 -7.21
N LEU A 541 -5.19 2.45 -6.20
CA LEU A 541 -5.77 2.91 -4.95
C LEU A 541 -5.91 4.44 -4.99
N LEU A 542 -7.15 4.93 -4.87
CA LEU A 542 -7.48 6.34 -4.76
C LEU A 542 -7.64 6.70 -3.28
N LEU A 543 -6.77 7.60 -2.80
CA LEU A 543 -6.72 8.06 -1.41
C LEU A 543 -7.56 9.33 -1.15
N SER A 544 -8.07 9.94 -2.23
CA SER A 544 -8.87 11.18 -2.26
C SER A 544 -9.99 11.07 -3.31
N ASP A 545 -11.12 11.74 -3.06
CA ASP A 545 -12.25 11.87 -4.00
C ASP A 545 -11.90 12.54 -5.33
N LYS A 546 -10.84 13.36 -5.36
CA LYS A 546 -10.45 14.16 -6.53
C LYS A 546 -9.37 13.49 -7.39
N ALA A 547 -8.78 12.39 -6.92
CA ALA A 547 -7.77 11.63 -7.65
C ALA A 547 -8.40 10.80 -8.78
N GLN A 548 -7.72 10.69 -9.92
CA GLN A 548 -8.27 10.13 -11.16
C GLN A 548 -7.31 9.12 -11.81
N ILE A 549 -7.84 8.07 -12.42
CA ILE A 549 -7.06 7.04 -13.12
C ILE A 549 -7.74 6.61 -14.43
N ASP A 550 -7.05 6.82 -15.55
CA ASP A 550 -7.41 6.23 -16.84
C ASP A 550 -6.60 4.94 -17.05
N THR A 551 -7.24 3.77 -16.91
CA THR A 551 -6.59 2.46 -17.10
C THR A 551 -7.14 1.74 -18.33
N LYS A 552 -6.26 1.41 -19.29
CA LYS A 552 -6.59 0.88 -20.61
C LYS A 552 -5.71 -0.32 -21.00
N PRO A 553 -5.79 -1.46 -20.29
CA PRO A 553 -5.08 -2.67 -20.68
C PRO A 553 -5.64 -3.24 -22.01
N GLN A 554 -4.79 -3.62 -22.94
CA GLN A 554 -5.17 -4.06 -24.30
C GLN A 554 -4.49 -5.38 -24.70
N LEU A 555 -5.24 -6.26 -25.36
CA LEU A 555 -4.75 -7.50 -25.95
C LEU A 555 -5.05 -7.51 -27.46
N GLU A 556 -4.01 -7.68 -28.29
CA GLU A 556 -4.11 -7.89 -29.73
C GLU A 556 -3.49 -9.25 -30.07
N ILE A 557 -4.34 -10.27 -30.23
CA ILE A 557 -3.92 -11.67 -30.32
C ILE A 557 -4.28 -12.22 -31.70
N PHE A 558 -3.29 -12.76 -32.41
CA PHE A 558 -3.46 -13.36 -33.73
C PHE A 558 -2.99 -14.83 -33.81
N ALA A 559 -2.54 -15.42 -32.69
CA ALA A 559 -2.23 -16.84 -32.54
C ALA A 559 -3.32 -17.58 -31.75
N ASP A 560 -3.71 -18.78 -32.21
CA ASP A 560 -4.81 -19.56 -31.62
C ASP A 560 -4.44 -20.26 -30.30
N ASP A 561 -3.24 -20.85 -30.21
CA ASP A 561 -2.84 -21.76 -29.12
C ASP A 561 -2.11 -21.00 -27.99
N VAL A 562 -2.82 -20.06 -27.35
CA VAL A 562 -2.24 -19.13 -26.35
C VAL A 562 -3.07 -19.01 -25.07
N LYS A 563 -2.46 -18.48 -24.02
CA LYS A 563 -3.11 -18.10 -22.76
C LYS A 563 -2.79 -16.65 -22.46
N CYS A 564 -3.71 -15.74 -22.79
CA CYS A 564 -3.54 -14.31 -22.49
C CYS A 564 -4.66 -13.82 -21.57
N THR A 565 -4.29 -13.09 -20.52
CA THR A 565 -5.23 -12.49 -19.56
C THR A 565 -4.79 -11.08 -19.20
N HIS A 566 -5.75 -10.18 -19.04
CA HIS A 566 -5.55 -8.82 -18.55
C HIS A 566 -6.62 -8.48 -17.52
N GLY A 567 -6.28 -7.61 -16.57
CA GLY A 567 -7.21 -7.12 -15.56
C GLY A 567 -6.81 -5.74 -15.06
N ALA A 568 -7.82 -4.90 -14.80
CA ALA A 568 -7.67 -3.61 -14.16
C ALA A 568 -8.63 -3.52 -12.97
N THR A 569 -8.16 -2.93 -11.87
CA THR A 569 -8.94 -2.70 -10.65
C THR A 569 -8.68 -1.28 -10.15
N VAL A 570 -9.73 -0.59 -9.74
CA VAL A 570 -9.65 0.74 -9.13
C VAL A 570 -10.49 0.68 -7.87
N GLY A 571 -9.92 1.14 -6.75
CA GLY A 571 -10.57 1.13 -5.45
C GLY A 571 -10.16 2.31 -4.58
N ARG A 572 -10.73 2.38 -3.39
CA ARG A 572 -10.36 3.31 -2.32
C ARG A 572 -9.79 2.53 -1.14
N LEU A 573 -9.33 3.23 -0.11
CA LEU A 573 -9.10 2.59 1.19
C LEU A 573 -10.40 1.97 1.69
N ASP A 574 -10.30 0.82 2.36
CA ASP A 574 -11.44 0.21 3.02
C ASP A 574 -11.74 1.00 4.31
N GLU A 575 -12.85 1.73 4.31
CA GLU A 575 -13.32 2.50 5.47
C GLU A 575 -13.61 1.60 6.69
N GLN A 576 -13.94 0.32 6.49
CA GLN A 576 -14.06 -0.63 7.61
C GLN A 576 -12.69 -0.97 8.19
N ALA A 577 -11.65 -1.11 7.36
CA ALA A 577 -10.28 -1.32 7.83
C ALA A 577 -9.72 -0.06 8.52
N LEU A 578 -9.94 1.13 7.95
CA LEU A 578 -9.59 2.41 8.59
C LEU A 578 -10.25 2.55 9.96
N PHE A 579 -11.58 2.36 10.04
CA PHE A 579 -12.31 2.45 11.29
C PHE A 579 -11.88 1.37 12.29
N TYR A 580 -11.69 0.12 11.85
CA TYR A 580 -11.21 -0.98 12.69
C TYR A 580 -9.86 -0.64 13.33
N MET A 581 -8.91 -0.06 12.57
CA MET A 581 -7.62 0.38 13.10
C MET A 581 -7.77 1.58 14.06
N LYS A 582 -8.54 2.61 13.69
CA LYS A 582 -8.81 3.77 14.56
C LYS A 582 -9.43 3.35 15.90
N SER A 583 -10.37 2.40 15.90
CA SER A 583 -11.01 1.89 17.14
C SER A 583 -10.09 1.02 18.01
N ARG A 584 -8.79 0.89 17.68
CA ARG A 584 -7.73 0.35 18.56
C ARG A 584 -6.75 1.43 19.04
N GLY A 585 -6.98 2.70 18.72
CA GLY A 585 -6.11 3.81 19.08
C GLY A 585 -5.02 4.14 18.06
N VAL A 586 -5.02 3.50 16.88
CA VAL A 586 -4.13 3.88 15.77
C VAL A 586 -4.65 5.19 15.15
N SER A 587 -3.84 6.24 15.12
CA SER A 587 -4.22 7.51 14.46
C SER A 587 -4.63 7.31 13.00
N ARG A 588 -5.57 8.13 12.52
CA ARG A 588 -6.02 8.18 11.12
C ARG A 588 -4.87 8.16 10.11
N GLU A 589 -3.80 8.88 10.40
CA GLU A 589 -2.60 9.01 9.57
C GLU A 589 -1.86 7.66 9.48
N LEU A 590 -1.61 7.03 10.63
CA LEU A 590 -0.96 5.73 10.71
C LEU A 590 -1.81 4.59 10.13
N ALA A 591 -3.15 4.68 10.24
CA ALA A 591 -4.06 3.78 9.56
C ALA A 591 -4.00 3.94 8.02
N ARG A 592 -4.03 5.18 7.49
CA ARG A 592 -3.84 5.45 6.05
C ARG A 592 -2.48 4.93 5.55
N GLN A 593 -1.40 5.18 6.29
CA GLN A 593 -0.04 4.71 5.97
C GLN A 593 0.00 3.18 5.81
N LEU A 594 -0.51 2.44 6.80
CA LEU A 594 -0.36 0.98 6.84
C LEU A 594 -1.20 0.28 5.78
N LEU A 595 -2.42 0.73 5.52
CA LEU A 595 -3.26 0.21 4.44
C LEU A 595 -2.67 0.51 3.05
N THR A 596 -2.06 1.70 2.89
CA THR A 596 -1.43 2.10 1.63
C THR A 596 -0.13 1.32 1.38
N TYR A 597 0.69 1.11 2.41
CA TYR A 597 1.86 0.23 2.34
C TYR A 597 1.45 -1.21 2.01
N ALA A 598 0.46 -1.75 2.70
CA ALA A 598 -0.06 -3.09 2.46
C ALA A 598 -0.58 -3.29 1.02
N PHE A 599 -1.20 -2.26 0.44
CA PHE A 599 -1.60 -2.27 -0.96
C PHE A 599 -0.42 -2.32 -1.93
N ALA A 600 0.73 -1.72 -1.60
CA ALA A 600 1.93 -1.70 -2.43
C ALA A 600 2.90 -2.88 -2.15
N ALA A 601 2.77 -3.57 -1.02
CA ALA A 601 3.73 -4.58 -0.56
C ALA A 601 3.95 -5.73 -1.56
N ASP A 602 2.89 -6.27 -2.16
CA ASP A 602 2.98 -7.39 -3.11
C ASP A 602 3.74 -7.06 -4.40
N VAL A 603 3.74 -5.81 -4.87
CA VAL A 603 4.56 -5.39 -6.03
C VAL A 603 5.99 -5.07 -5.61
N LEU A 604 6.21 -4.55 -4.39
CA LEU A 604 7.54 -4.35 -3.80
C LEU A 604 8.24 -5.70 -3.53
N GLU A 605 7.52 -6.72 -3.08
CA GLU A 605 8.06 -8.08 -2.87
C GLU A 605 8.64 -8.73 -4.14
N THR A 606 8.29 -8.23 -5.33
CA THR A 606 8.86 -8.67 -6.62
C THR A 606 10.26 -8.09 -6.93
N ILE A 607 10.77 -7.17 -6.09
CA ILE A 607 12.09 -6.58 -6.26
C ILE A 607 13.14 -7.53 -5.68
N ASP A 608 13.79 -8.34 -6.51
CA ASP A 608 14.85 -9.27 -6.07
C ASP A 608 16.04 -8.58 -5.37
N GLN A 609 16.39 -7.36 -5.78
CA GLN A 609 17.46 -6.58 -5.16
C GLN A 609 17.05 -6.03 -3.77
N GLU A 610 17.45 -6.73 -2.70
CA GLU A 610 17.03 -6.47 -1.31
C GLU A 610 17.25 -5.01 -0.85
N SER A 611 18.37 -4.37 -1.20
CA SER A 611 18.66 -2.98 -0.83
C SER A 611 17.70 -1.98 -1.49
N VAL A 612 17.38 -2.19 -2.77
CA VAL A 612 16.37 -1.42 -3.51
C VAL A 612 14.99 -1.65 -2.89
N ARG A 613 14.63 -2.91 -2.60
CA ARG A 613 13.34 -3.26 -1.97
C ARG A 613 13.15 -2.51 -0.65
N LYS A 614 14.12 -2.62 0.26
CA LYS A 614 14.07 -1.98 1.59
C LYS A 614 14.03 -0.46 1.52
N GLU A 615 14.70 0.16 0.54
CA GLU A 615 14.60 1.60 0.34
C GLU A 615 13.21 2.00 -0.16
N LEU A 616 12.59 1.24 -1.07
CA LEU A 616 11.24 1.53 -1.56
C LEU A 616 10.14 1.22 -0.54
N GLU A 617 10.29 0.19 0.28
CA GLU A 617 9.42 -0.08 1.44
C GLU A 617 9.45 1.11 2.41
N GLN A 618 10.65 1.55 2.80
CA GLN A 618 10.81 2.72 3.66
C GLN A 618 10.30 4.01 3.01
N MET A 619 10.52 4.23 1.71
CA MET A 619 10.04 5.40 1.00
C MET A 619 8.51 5.41 0.89
N THR A 620 7.89 4.24 0.67
CA THR A 620 6.42 4.08 0.63
C THR A 620 5.81 4.38 1.99
N LEU A 621 6.40 3.88 3.09
CA LEU A 621 6.00 4.25 4.45
C LEU A 621 6.18 5.77 4.68
N ARG A 622 7.40 6.29 4.45
CA ARG A 622 7.74 7.70 4.72
C ARG A 622 6.90 8.71 3.94
N ARG A 623 6.50 8.41 2.69
CA ARG A 623 5.66 9.30 1.88
C ARG A 623 4.33 9.64 2.55
N PHE A 624 3.85 8.80 3.46
CA PHE A 624 2.60 9.02 4.20
C PHE A 624 2.81 9.28 5.71
N THR A 625 4.05 9.23 6.24
CA THR A 625 4.36 9.57 7.65
C THR A 625 4.79 11.02 7.87
N MET A 626 5.10 11.77 6.80
CA MET A 626 5.63 13.13 6.89
C MET A 626 4.51 14.15 7.17
N ILE A 627 4.20 14.34 8.45
CA ILE A 627 3.44 15.50 8.96
C ILE A 627 4.25 16.79 8.68
N GLU A 628 3.56 17.90 8.40
CA GLU A 628 4.16 19.22 8.26
C GLU A 628 4.94 19.65 9.54
N GLN A 629 6.10 20.30 9.35
CA GLN A 629 6.86 21.00 10.40
C GLN A 629 6.97 22.49 10.08
#